data_AF-A0A939QEJ7-F1
#
_entry.id   AF-A0A939QEJ7-F1
#
_cell.length_a   1.000
_cell.length_b   1.000
_cell.length_c   1.000
_cell.angle_alpha   90.00
_cell.angle_beta   90.00
_cell.angle_gamma   90.00
#
_symmetry.space_group_name_H-M   'P 1'
#
loop_
_entity.id
_entity.type
_entity.pdbx_description
1 polymer ?
#
loop_
_entity_poly.entity_id
_entity_poly.type
_entity_poly.pdbx_seq_one_letter_code
_entity_poly.pdbx_strand_id
1 'polypeptide(L)'
;MADDPLDTQATHLGMIFGGGGGSEAAPATLTFDGQGARLTVPYLHFGADERFDVIRGWFVHQMTPTCLVFVTAGHQFTLFGIRWAGYRENGNVSLGTLSAHHLVGGDQSAYAQDGLAVTGLQSHMDALQHWTAFTAATYESIADEHGFVERLEAVVETTEDVTWTQGDAAMRLTSTWQTDNSQPGFHVNEWAVLQSTFASPRPVDDHMHEHEKIRRLLVILYGANIPFRRHEIQDERYYPRTGDGHVYSRSGRSLYSSRTFRERSRPPVEKVTFQKCVGRLASIGSEGLGRWGSEFETWKRVIHPAAAIFGRERAMLEDRVISLSMCLEAAGQILGQKDGEEATYKTGRRPETMATYVYRCLSSLDVGWSDVAESNVGIARAVANNYRQIKHYDASDDFPAGEETFLVSQVAAATVRLLVANIVVPRGDLAQNWQSVVGDALQWFKSHELRIDASGAFVPTWPSK
;
A
#
# COMPACT_ATOMS: atom_id res chain seq x y z
N MET A 1 8.01 -20.55 -6.58
CA MET A 1 8.55 -19.49 -5.68
C MET A 1 9.92 -19.10 -6.23
N ALA A 2 10.18 -17.83 -6.59
CA ALA A 2 11.57 -17.39 -6.65
C ALA A 2 12.13 -17.63 -5.25
N ASP A 3 13.26 -18.33 -5.10
CA ASP A 3 13.90 -18.52 -3.80
C ASP A 3 14.04 -17.15 -3.14
N ASP A 4 13.18 -16.88 -2.16
CA ASP A 4 13.37 -15.79 -1.23
C ASP A 4 14.63 -16.19 -0.47
N PRO A 5 15.80 -15.58 -0.71
CA PRO A 5 17.07 -16.09 -0.19
C PRO A 5 17.15 -16.00 1.34
N LEU A 6 16.10 -15.51 1.99
CA LEU A 6 16.04 -15.20 3.39
C LEU A 6 14.71 -15.65 3.97
N ASP A 7 14.74 -16.74 4.74
CA ASP A 7 13.61 -17.14 5.57
C ASP A 7 13.43 -16.10 6.69
N THR A 8 12.45 -15.23 6.54
CA THR A 8 12.20 -14.16 7.50
C THR A 8 11.56 -14.64 8.80
N GLN A 9 11.25 -15.94 8.94
CA GLN A 9 10.79 -16.53 10.20
C GLN A 9 11.94 -17.16 11.02
N ALA A 10 13.10 -17.37 10.40
CA ALA A 10 14.27 -17.95 11.05
C ALA A 10 15.21 -16.89 11.66
N THR A 11 15.97 -17.31 12.65
CA THR A 11 17.14 -16.58 13.14
C THR A 11 18.36 -17.03 12.35
N HIS A 12 19.07 -16.07 11.75
CA HIS A 12 20.27 -16.33 10.95
C HIS A 12 21.52 -15.98 11.74
N LEU A 13 22.45 -16.92 11.88
CA LEU A 13 23.77 -16.67 12.46
C LEU A 13 24.79 -16.39 11.36
N GLY A 14 25.62 -15.37 11.55
CA GLY A 14 26.63 -15.00 10.56
C GLY A 14 27.67 -14.04 11.10
N MET A 15 28.49 -13.52 10.18
CA MET A 15 29.49 -12.49 10.44
C MET A 15 29.03 -11.17 9.84
N ILE A 16 29.21 -10.07 10.57
CA ILE A 16 29.06 -8.72 10.04
C ILE A 16 30.42 -8.10 9.72
N PHE A 17 30.46 -7.30 8.67
CA PHE A 17 31.62 -6.51 8.23
C PHE A 17 31.21 -5.06 8.01
N GLY A 18 32.10 -4.11 8.31
CA GLY A 18 31.90 -2.69 8.03
C GLY A 18 31.79 -2.42 6.52
N GLY A 19 30.79 -1.61 6.10
CA GLY A 19 30.66 -1.19 4.70
C GLY A 19 31.86 -0.36 4.24
N GLY A 20 32.43 -0.68 3.07
CA GLY A 20 33.58 0.05 2.50
C GLY A 20 34.96 -0.55 2.74
N GLY A 21 35.05 -1.83 3.12
CA GLY A 21 36.34 -2.54 3.25
C GLY A 21 37.00 -2.41 4.62
N GLY A 22 36.24 -2.07 5.67
CA GLY A 22 36.74 -2.10 7.04
C GLY A 22 37.14 -3.50 7.48
N SER A 23 38.23 -3.62 8.24
CA SER A 23 38.72 -4.89 8.80
C SER A 23 37.92 -5.39 10.01
N GLU A 24 36.85 -4.67 10.37
CA GLU A 24 36.02 -4.96 11.53
C GLU A 24 35.06 -6.10 11.21
N ALA A 25 35.26 -7.23 11.86
CA ALA A 25 34.41 -8.40 11.77
C ALA A 25 33.86 -8.75 13.16
N ALA A 26 32.55 -8.99 13.25
CA ALA A 26 31.93 -9.51 14.46
C ALA A 26 30.92 -10.60 14.14
N PRO A 27 30.77 -11.63 14.99
CA PRO A 27 29.62 -12.51 14.90
C PRO A 27 28.35 -11.70 15.19
N ALA A 28 27.25 -12.03 14.53
CA ALA A 28 25.95 -11.43 14.79
C ALA A 28 24.83 -12.42 14.48
N THR A 29 23.67 -12.17 15.07
CA THR A 29 22.42 -12.83 14.68
C THR A 29 21.51 -11.82 13.98
N LEU A 30 20.97 -12.20 12.83
CA LEU A 30 19.96 -11.44 12.10
C LEU A 30 18.60 -12.09 12.37
N THR A 31 17.67 -11.28 12.87
CA THR A 31 16.28 -11.66 13.11
C THR A 31 15.36 -10.68 12.44
N PHE A 32 14.12 -11.10 12.24
CA PHE A 32 13.07 -10.24 11.73
C PHE A 32 11.94 -10.15 12.73
N ASP A 33 11.44 -8.94 12.95
CA ASP A 33 10.25 -8.73 13.75
C ASP A 33 9.26 -7.80 13.04
N GLY A 34 8.21 -7.39 13.74
CA GLY A 34 7.20 -6.49 13.19
C GLY A 34 7.72 -5.11 12.74
N GLN A 35 8.99 -4.77 13.02
CA GLN A 35 9.67 -3.52 12.62
C GLN A 35 10.73 -3.73 11.55
N GLY A 36 11.00 -4.97 11.11
CA GLY A 36 11.97 -5.30 10.07
C GLY A 36 13.20 -6.05 10.59
N ALA A 37 14.33 -5.85 9.93
CA ALA A 37 15.58 -6.57 10.21
C ALA A 37 16.28 -6.01 11.47
N ARG A 38 16.61 -6.89 12.41
CA ARG A 38 17.40 -6.58 13.61
C ARG A 38 18.66 -7.44 13.68
N LEU A 39 19.78 -6.78 13.95
CA LEU A 39 21.05 -7.43 14.27
C LEU A 39 21.26 -7.41 15.78
N THR A 40 21.63 -8.54 16.35
CA THR A 40 22.17 -8.63 17.71
C THR A 40 23.63 -9.03 17.65
N VAL A 41 24.49 -8.19 18.21
CA VAL A 41 25.95 -8.26 18.11
C VAL A 41 26.54 -8.37 19.53
N PRO A 42 27.18 -9.48 19.91
CA PRO A 42 27.97 -9.52 21.12
C PRO A 42 29.20 -8.61 21.00
N TYR A 43 29.51 -7.89 22.08
CA TYR A 43 30.71 -7.06 22.15
C TYR A 43 31.36 -7.17 23.54
N LEU A 44 32.62 -6.77 23.63
CA LEU A 44 33.35 -6.71 24.91
C LEU A 44 33.23 -5.30 25.48
N HIS A 45 32.50 -5.16 26.60
CA HIS A 45 32.41 -3.88 27.30
C HIS A 45 33.72 -3.55 28.05
N PHE A 46 34.35 -4.55 28.67
CA PHE A 46 35.61 -4.42 29.39
C PHE A 46 36.76 -5.08 28.63
N GLY A 47 37.90 -4.38 28.52
CA GLY A 47 39.11 -4.87 27.84
C GLY A 47 39.91 -3.73 27.24
N ALA A 48 41.24 -3.85 27.25
CA ALA A 48 42.19 -2.85 26.74
C ALA A 48 42.61 -3.12 25.27
N ASP A 49 41.94 -4.05 24.60
CA ASP A 49 42.27 -4.40 23.21
C ASP A 49 41.47 -3.52 22.26
N GLU A 50 42.18 -2.59 21.63
CA GLU A 50 41.65 -1.57 20.71
C GLU A 50 40.83 -2.18 19.55
N ARG A 51 41.03 -3.47 19.23
CA ARG A 51 40.30 -4.17 18.16
C ARG A 51 38.81 -4.33 18.46
N PHE A 52 38.39 -4.25 19.71
CA PHE A 52 36.97 -4.33 20.11
C PHE A 52 36.33 -2.95 20.34
N ASP A 53 37.13 -1.89 20.31
CA ASP A 53 36.68 -0.54 20.64
C ASP A 53 35.70 0.01 19.62
N VAL A 54 35.84 -0.36 18.34
CA VAL A 54 34.94 0.11 17.29
C VAL A 54 33.53 -0.43 17.49
N ILE A 55 33.39 -1.74 17.65
CA ILE A 55 32.07 -2.38 17.88
C ILE A 55 31.50 -1.94 19.24
N ARG A 56 32.33 -1.80 20.28
CA ARG A 56 31.90 -1.21 21.56
C ARG A 56 31.37 0.21 21.36
N GLY A 57 32.04 1.01 20.55
CA GLY A 57 31.66 2.38 20.20
C GLY A 57 30.30 2.49 19.51
N TRP A 58 29.92 1.49 18.70
CA TRP A 58 28.58 1.46 18.09
C TRP A 58 27.47 1.46 19.14
N PHE A 59 27.68 0.83 20.29
CA PHE A 59 26.66 0.65 21.32
C PHE A 59 26.78 1.62 22.48
N VAL A 60 27.99 1.86 22.99
CA VAL A 60 28.26 2.73 24.13
C VAL A 60 28.23 4.21 23.72
N HIS A 61 28.71 4.53 22.52
CA HIS A 61 28.80 5.90 22.01
C HIS A 61 27.84 6.18 20.85
N GLN A 62 26.99 5.22 20.49
CA GLN A 62 26.02 5.30 19.39
C GLN A 62 26.66 5.65 18.04
N MET A 63 27.92 5.27 17.84
CA MET A 63 28.65 5.50 16.58
C MET A 63 28.32 4.42 15.55
N THR A 64 27.04 4.28 15.18
CA THR A 64 26.61 3.21 14.28
C THR A 64 27.11 3.42 12.85
N PRO A 65 27.59 2.36 12.17
CA PRO A 65 28.01 2.46 10.78
C PRO A 65 26.82 2.76 9.87
N THR A 66 27.04 3.39 8.73
CA THR A 66 25.96 3.69 7.76
C THR A 66 25.47 2.44 7.02
N CYS A 67 26.34 1.45 6.88
CA CYS A 67 26.13 0.21 6.16
C CYS A 67 26.90 -0.96 6.79
N LEU A 68 26.31 -2.15 6.74
CA LEU A 68 26.93 -3.40 7.19
C LEU A 68 26.73 -4.49 6.14
N VAL A 69 27.70 -5.39 6.01
CA VAL A 69 27.55 -6.62 5.23
C VAL A 69 27.39 -7.77 6.20
N PHE A 70 26.31 -8.54 6.09
CA PHE A 70 26.06 -9.75 6.87
C PHE A 70 26.23 -10.99 6.00
N VAL A 71 27.12 -11.90 6.41
CA VAL A 71 27.47 -13.12 5.68
C VAL A 71 27.09 -14.34 6.52
N THR A 72 26.30 -15.23 5.95
CA THR A 72 25.99 -16.56 6.48
C THR A 72 26.69 -17.63 5.63
N ALA A 73 26.52 -18.91 5.98
CA ALA A 73 27.12 -20.01 5.23
C ALA A 73 26.62 -20.13 3.78
N GLY A 74 25.42 -19.64 3.47
CA GLY A 74 24.80 -19.77 2.14
C GLY A 74 24.44 -18.44 1.48
N HIS A 75 24.41 -17.34 2.23
CA HIS A 75 23.88 -16.07 1.75
C HIS A 75 24.69 -14.89 2.26
N GLN A 76 24.64 -13.80 1.51
CA GLN A 76 25.21 -12.53 1.89
C GLN A 76 24.17 -11.44 1.71
N PHE A 77 24.13 -10.50 2.64
CA PHE A 77 23.21 -9.37 2.63
C PHE A 77 23.92 -8.09 2.96
N THR A 78 23.55 -7.01 2.29
CA THR A 78 23.99 -5.66 2.62
C THR A 78 22.85 -4.92 3.31
N LEU A 79 23.12 -4.39 4.50
CA LEU A 79 22.18 -3.67 5.35
C LEU A 79 22.49 -2.17 5.29
N PHE A 80 21.48 -1.36 5.03
CA PHE A 80 21.60 0.10 4.89
C PHE A 80 20.73 0.84 5.90
N GLY A 81 21.14 2.07 6.23
CA GLY A 81 20.40 2.93 7.15
C GLY A 81 20.34 2.33 8.55
N ILE A 82 21.49 1.85 9.03
CA ILE A 82 21.61 1.23 10.34
C ILE A 82 21.29 2.26 11.42
N ARG A 83 20.50 1.84 12.40
CA ARG A 83 20.14 2.64 13.57
C ARG A 83 20.44 1.87 14.84
N TRP A 84 20.88 2.59 15.86
CA TRP A 84 21.01 2.05 17.20
C TRP A 84 19.62 1.71 17.76
N ALA A 85 19.47 0.50 18.30
CA ALA A 85 18.20 0.03 18.85
C ALA A 85 18.28 -0.35 20.34
N GLY A 86 19.48 -0.35 20.92
CA GLY A 86 19.70 -0.66 22.33
C GLY A 86 20.96 -1.45 22.58
N TYR A 87 21.29 -1.63 23.86
CA TYR A 87 22.22 -2.67 24.30
C TYR A 87 21.76 -3.24 25.65
N ARG A 88 22.30 -4.40 26.02
CA ARG A 88 22.12 -5.03 27.33
C ARG A 88 23.48 -5.51 27.81
N GLU A 89 23.77 -5.22 29.07
CA GLU A 89 24.99 -5.63 29.73
C GLU A 89 24.63 -6.43 30.97
N ASN A 90 25.25 -7.60 31.09
CA ASN A 90 25.33 -8.35 32.33
C ASN A 90 26.81 -8.63 32.59
N GLY A 91 27.21 -8.89 33.84
CA GLY A 91 28.62 -8.93 34.26
C GLY A 91 29.56 -9.83 33.45
N ASN A 92 29.02 -10.74 32.63
CA ASN A 92 29.77 -11.65 31.77
C ASN A 92 29.49 -11.50 30.26
N VAL A 93 28.44 -10.77 29.84
CA VAL A 93 28.02 -10.70 28.42
C VAL A 93 27.43 -9.32 28.11
N SER A 94 27.91 -8.70 27.04
CA SER A 94 27.33 -7.47 26.48
C SER A 94 26.77 -7.74 25.09
N LEU A 95 25.51 -7.37 24.86
CA LEU A 95 24.81 -7.55 23.60
C LEU A 95 24.29 -6.19 23.11
N GLY A 96 24.71 -5.81 21.92
CA GLY A 96 24.21 -4.63 21.23
C GLY A 96 23.13 -4.99 20.22
N THR A 97 22.17 -4.10 20.00
CA THR A 97 21.10 -4.27 19.00
C THR A 97 21.12 -3.11 18.00
N LEU A 98 21.12 -3.47 16.72
CA LEU A 98 20.99 -2.53 15.59
C LEU A 98 19.74 -2.90 14.78
N SER A 99 19.10 -1.90 14.18
CA SER A 99 18.06 -2.12 13.17
C SER A 99 18.52 -1.59 11.82
N ALA A 100 18.12 -2.26 10.74
CA ALA A 100 18.40 -1.81 9.39
C ALA A 100 17.13 -1.29 8.73
N HIS A 101 17.25 -0.18 8.01
CA HIS A 101 16.12 0.38 7.26
C HIS A 101 15.86 -0.40 5.97
N HIS A 102 16.94 -0.82 5.30
CA HIS A 102 16.88 -1.65 4.10
C HIS A 102 17.88 -2.82 4.19
N LEU A 103 17.51 -3.94 3.57
CA LEU A 103 18.37 -5.11 3.40
C LEU A 103 18.30 -5.57 1.93
N VAL A 104 19.45 -5.79 1.32
CA VAL A 104 19.60 -6.18 -0.10
C VAL A 104 20.41 -7.46 -0.19
N GLY A 105 19.99 -8.40 -1.02
CA GLY A 105 20.73 -9.64 -1.26
C GLY A 105 22.03 -9.43 -2.06
N GLY A 106 23.10 -10.09 -1.64
CA GLY A 106 24.44 -10.04 -2.23
C GLY A 106 25.36 -8.99 -1.60
N ASP A 107 26.64 -9.02 -2.02
CA ASP A 107 27.62 -7.99 -1.68
C ASP A 107 27.37 -6.71 -2.47
N GLN A 108 27.06 -5.62 -1.78
CA GLN A 108 26.91 -4.28 -2.37
C GLN A 108 27.78 -3.25 -1.64
N SER A 109 28.85 -3.71 -0.97
CA SER A 109 29.72 -2.88 -0.14
C SER A 109 30.41 -1.76 -0.90
N ALA A 110 30.62 -1.91 -2.22
CA ALA A 110 31.14 -0.85 -3.10
C ALA A 110 30.22 0.38 -3.18
N TYR A 111 28.94 0.24 -2.83
CA TYR A 111 27.92 1.29 -2.87
C TYR A 111 27.52 1.78 -1.46
N ALA A 112 28.25 1.34 -0.42
CA ALA A 112 27.92 1.57 0.98
C ALA A 112 28.07 3.03 1.45
N GLN A 113 28.93 3.83 0.80
CA GLN A 113 29.31 5.16 1.31
C GLN A 113 28.23 6.23 1.09
N ASP A 114 27.39 6.10 0.07
CA ASP A 114 26.38 7.12 -0.31
C ASP A 114 24.94 6.75 0.10
N GLY A 115 24.76 5.63 0.79
CA GLY A 115 23.45 5.04 1.07
C GLY A 115 22.85 4.30 -0.14
N LEU A 116 21.69 3.67 0.05
CA LEU A 116 21.06 2.85 -1.00
C LEU A 116 20.33 3.74 -2.02
N ALA A 117 21.03 4.07 -3.11
CA ALA A 117 20.48 4.81 -4.25
C ALA A 117 20.46 3.96 -5.52
N VAL A 118 19.32 3.92 -6.21
CA VAL A 118 19.04 3.10 -7.39
C VAL A 118 18.36 3.92 -8.48
N THR A 119 18.50 3.52 -9.74
CA THR A 119 17.77 4.15 -10.86
C THR A 119 16.37 3.56 -11.03
N GLY A 120 16.15 2.31 -10.63
CA GLY A 120 14.89 1.60 -10.82
C GLY A 120 14.49 0.73 -9.63
N LEU A 121 13.19 0.68 -9.37
CA LEU A 121 12.58 -0.18 -8.36
C LEU A 121 11.32 -0.85 -8.91
N GLN A 122 11.14 -2.13 -8.61
CA GLN A 122 9.93 -2.89 -8.87
C GLN A 122 9.23 -3.27 -7.55
N SER A 123 7.91 -3.22 -7.53
CA SER A 123 7.06 -3.62 -6.41
C SER A 123 5.98 -4.61 -6.84
N HIS A 124 5.68 -5.54 -5.94
CA HIS A 124 4.55 -6.46 -6.03
C HIS A 124 3.51 -6.11 -4.95
N MET A 125 2.22 -6.17 -5.31
CA MET A 125 1.10 -6.01 -4.39
C MET A 125 -0.03 -6.96 -4.80
N ASP A 126 -0.81 -7.46 -3.84
CA ASP A 126 -1.85 -8.48 -4.10
C ASP A 126 -2.88 -8.06 -5.16
N ALA A 127 -3.26 -6.79 -5.15
CA ALA A 127 -4.35 -6.31 -5.99
C ALA A 127 -3.95 -6.00 -7.43
N LEU A 128 -2.65 -5.94 -7.76
CA LEU A 128 -2.18 -5.49 -9.08
C LEU A 128 -2.66 -6.44 -10.18
N GLN A 129 -2.52 -7.74 -9.99
CA GLN A 129 -2.95 -8.74 -10.98
C GLN A 129 -4.44 -8.60 -11.30
N HIS A 130 -5.27 -8.53 -10.27
CA HIS A 130 -6.72 -8.41 -10.43
C HIS A 130 -7.14 -7.05 -11.00
N TRP A 131 -6.44 -5.97 -10.64
CA TRP A 131 -6.79 -4.62 -11.08
C TRP A 131 -6.41 -4.35 -12.54
N THR A 132 -5.25 -4.84 -12.96
CA THR A 132 -4.72 -4.69 -14.32
C THR A 132 -5.34 -5.67 -15.31
N ALA A 133 -5.69 -6.87 -14.85
CA ALA A 133 -6.07 -8.02 -15.69
C ALA A 133 -4.99 -8.46 -16.70
N PHE A 134 -3.73 -8.06 -16.47
CA PHE A 134 -2.63 -8.42 -17.37
C PHE A 134 -2.34 -9.92 -17.31
N THR A 135 -2.09 -10.52 -18.46
CA THR A 135 -1.67 -11.93 -18.59
C THR A 135 -0.36 -12.01 -19.35
N ALA A 136 0.62 -12.75 -18.84
CA ALA A 136 1.86 -13.04 -19.54
C ALA A 136 1.78 -14.34 -20.35
N ALA A 137 0.91 -15.28 -19.96
CA ALA A 137 0.77 -16.57 -20.62
C ALA A 137 -0.45 -16.63 -21.55
N THR A 138 -0.24 -17.16 -22.75
CA THR A 138 -1.30 -17.59 -23.67
C THR A 138 -1.16 -19.09 -23.92
N TYR A 139 -2.28 -19.79 -24.07
CA TYR A 139 -2.30 -21.23 -24.29
C TYR A 139 -3.28 -21.61 -25.39
N GLU A 140 -2.86 -22.56 -26.23
CA GLU A 140 -3.69 -23.15 -27.29
C GLU A 140 -3.69 -24.67 -27.13
N SER A 141 -4.88 -25.25 -26.98
CA SER A 141 -5.05 -26.71 -26.95
C SER A 141 -5.43 -27.21 -28.34
N ILE A 142 -4.60 -28.09 -28.89
CA ILE A 142 -4.80 -28.74 -30.18
C ILE A 142 -5.36 -30.14 -29.89
N ALA A 143 -6.57 -30.37 -30.38
CA ALA A 143 -7.29 -31.62 -30.22
C ALA A 143 -7.10 -32.55 -31.44
N ASP A 144 -7.24 -33.85 -31.21
CA ASP A 144 -7.27 -34.87 -32.24
C ASP A 144 -8.62 -34.88 -33.01
N GLU A 145 -8.73 -35.80 -33.97
CA GLU A 145 -9.95 -35.98 -34.79
C GLU A 145 -11.20 -36.35 -33.98
N HIS A 146 -11.05 -36.80 -32.73
CA HIS A 146 -12.13 -37.19 -31.83
C HIS A 146 -12.43 -36.13 -30.75
N GLY A 147 -11.71 -35.01 -30.76
CA GLY A 147 -11.88 -33.91 -29.81
C GLY A 147 -11.13 -34.08 -28.50
N PHE A 148 -10.20 -35.02 -28.39
CA PHE A 148 -9.32 -35.15 -27.23
C PHE A 148 -8.08 -34.27 -27.38
N VAL A 149 -7.69 -33.55 -26.33
CA VAL A 149 -6.49 -32.71 -26.35
C VAL A 149 -5.24 -33.58 -26.52
N GLU A 150 -4.52 -33.39 -27.62
CA GLU A 150 -3.28 -34.12 -27.95
C GLU A 150 -2.03 -33.26 -27.72
N ARG A 151 -2.13 -31.94 -27.95
CA ARG A 151 -1.02 -31.00 -27.78
C ARG A 151 -1.48 -29.72 -27.09
N LEU A 152 -0.61 -29.17 -26.25
CA LEU A 152 -0.76 -27.85 -25.63
C LEU A 152 0.45 -27.00 -26.05
N GLU A 153 0.20 -25.83 -26.63
CA GLU A 153 1.24 -24.83 -26.87
C GLU A 153 1.04 -23.67 -25.92
N ALA A 154 2.10 -23.30 -25.19
CA ALA A 154 2.09 -22.20 -24.25
C ALA A 154 3.17 -21.19 -24.64
N VAL A 155 2.76 -19.94 -24.87
CA VAL A 155 3.68 -18.82 -25.10
C VAL A 155 3.58 -17.90 -23.91
N VAL A 156 4.73 -17.61 -23.30
CA VAL A 156 4.83 -16.73 -22.14
C VAL A 156 5.74 -15.57 -22.45
N GLU A 157 5.18 -14.37 -22.48
CA GLU A 157 5.89 -13.15 -22.83
C GLU A 157 5.34 -11.95 -22.05
N THR A 158 6.21 -10.99 -21.79
CA THR A 158 5.81 -9.70 -21.24
C THR A 158 5.27 -8.84 -22.37
N THR A 159 3.95 -8.69 -22.45
CA THR A 159 3.24 -8.11 -23.60
C THR A 159 2.53 -6.80 -23.29
N GLU A 160 2.00 -6.66 -22.08
CA GLU A 160 1.18 -5.51 -21.70
C GLU A 160 1.95 -4.55 -20.81
N ASP A 161 1.94 -3.27 -21.18
CA ASP A 161 2.39 -2.21 -20.32
C ASP A 161 1.51 -0.96 -20.35
N VAL A 162 1.47 -0.28 -19.21
CA VAL A 162 0.91 1.05 -19.08
C VAL A 162 1.97 1.93 -18.44
N THR A 163 2.39 2.96 -19.16
CA THR A 163 3.41 3.91 -18.70
C THR A 163 2.82 5.29 -18.49
N TRP A 164 3.26 5.97 -17.44
CA TRP A 164 2.92 7.37 -17.16
C TRP A 164 4.05 8.05 -16.39
N THR A 165 3.95 9.36 -16.20
CA THR A 165 4.89 10.12 -15.38
C THR A 165 4.23 10.48 -14.05
N GLN A 166 4.97 10.32 -12.96
CA GLN A 166 4.52 10.69 -11.61
C GLN A 166 5.64 11.45 -10.88
N GLY A 167 5.49 12.77 -10.78
CA GLY A 167 6.59 13.64 -10.36
C GLY A 167 7.78 13.51 -11.31
N ASP A 168 8.96 13.23 -10.77
CA ASP A 168 10.19 13.02 -11.55
C ASP A 168 10.36 11.54 -12.00
N ALA A 169 9.47 10.63 -11.60
CA ALA A 169 9.57 9.22 -11.91
C ALA A 169 8.82 8.85 -13.18
N ALA A 170 9.46 8.06 -14.05
CA ALA A 170 8.79 7.30 -15.09
C ALA A 170 8.23 6.02 -14.47
N MET A 171 6.91 5.87 -14.52
CA MET A 171 6.19 4.75 -13.93
C MET A 171 5.74 3.77 -15.00
N ARG A 172 5.73 2.47 -14.67
CA ARG A 172 5.27 1.40 -15.57
C ARG A 172 4.53 0.32 -14.78
N LEU A 173 3.37 -0.08 -15.26
CA LEU A 173 2.73 -1.34 -14.91
C LEU A 173 3.00 -2.34 -16.02
N THR A 174 3.38 -3.56 -15.68
CA THR A 174 3.60 -4.62 -16.70
C THR A 174 3.43 -6.02 -16.10
N SER A 175 3.29 -7.03 -16.94
CA SER A 175 3.32 -8.43 -16.54
C SER A 175 4.75 -8.98 -16.50
N THR A 176 5.04 -9.81 -15.50
CA THR A 176 6.29 -10.57 -15.40
C THR A 176 5.96 -12.01 -15.06
N TRP A 177 6.88 -12.92 -15.35
CA TRP A 177 6.66 -14.35 -15.20
C TRP A 177 7.94 -15.07 -14.78
N GLN A 178 7.75 -16.25 -14.19
CA GLN A 178 8.84 -17.16 -13.84
C GLN A 178 8.37 -18.61 -13.90
N THR A 179 9.22 -19.49 -14.42
CA THR A 179 9.01 -20.94 -14.35
C THR A 179 9.23 -21.46 -12.92
N ASP A 180 8.35 -22.33 -12.46
CA ASP A 180 8.50 -23.06 -11.20
C ASP A 180 8.87 -24.52 -11.47
N ASN A 181 10.14 -24.85 -11.21
CA ASN A 181 10.67 -26.19 -11.43
C ASN A 181 10.65 -27.05 -10.15
N SER A 182 9.98 -26.59 -9.08
CA SER A 182 9.91 -27.33 -7.81
C SER A 182 9.01 -28.56 -7.86
N GLN A 183 8.13 -28.64 -8.86
CA GLN A 183 7.24 -29.78 -9.09
C GLN A 183 7.41 -30.32 -10.52
N PRO A 184 7.16 -31.62 -10.74
CA PRO A 184 7.08 -32.16 -12.10
C PRO A 184 6.02 -31.43 -12.95
N GLY A 185 6.32 -31.21 -14.23
CA GLY A 185 5.44 -30.53 -15.18
C GLY A 185 5.91 -29.12 -15.54
N PHE A 186 5.15 -28.45 -16.41
CA PHE A 186 5.39 -27.06 -16.79
C PHE A 186 4.52 -26.15 -15.94
N HIS A 187 5.15 -25.42 -15.01
CA HIS A 187 4.48 -24.47 -14.15
C HIS A 187 5.03 -23.07 -14.41
N VAL A 188 4.15 -22.13 -14.70
CA VAL A 188 4.50 -20.72 -14.89
C VAL A 188 3.70 -19.91 -13.90
N ASN A 189 4.42 -19.12 -13.10
CA ASN A 189 3.80 -18.11 -12.27
C ASN A 189 3.90 -16.77 -12.99
N GLU A 190 2.78 -16.07 -13.12
CA GLU A 190 2.70 -14.74 -13.70
C GLU A 190 2.17 -13.73 -12.68
N TRP A 191 2.62 -12.48 -12.80
CA TRP A 191 2.21 -11.39 -11.91
C TRP A 191 2.27 -10.04 -12.62
N ALA A 192 1.36 -9.14 -12.26
CA ALA A 192 1.49 -7.73 -12.55
C ALA A 192 2.40 -7.05 -11.52
N VAL A 193 3.28 -6.17 -12.01
CA VAL A 193 4.25 -5.44 -11.19
C VAL A 193 4.18 -3.94 -11.46
N LEU A 194 4.52 -3.16 -10.44
CA LEU A 194 4.68 -1.71 -10.54
C LEU A 194 6.17 -1.38 -10.53
N GLN A 195 6.61 -0.63 -11.54
CA GLN A 195 8.00 -0.18 -11.69
C GLN A 195 8.06 1.35 -11.66
N SER A 196 9.13 1.88 -11.08
CA SER A 196 9.52 3.28 -11.15
C SER A 196 10.97 3.39 -11.61
N THR A 197 11.25 4.35 -12.47
CA THR A 197 12.59 4.67 -12.95
C THR A 197 12.84 6.19 -12.87
N PHE A 198 14.00 6.58 -12.35
CA PHE A 198 14.49 7.96 -12.39
C PHE A 198 15.67 8.10 -13.35
N ALA A 199 15.87 9.30 -13.90
CA ALA A 199 16.97 9.59 -14.81
C ALA A 199 18.36 9.46 -14.17
N SER A 200 18.44 9.62 -12.84
CA SER A 200 19.65 9.44 -12.04
C SER A 200 19.33 8.63 -10.79
N PRO A 201 20.34 7.97 -10.16
CA PRO A 201 20.13 7.24 -8.92
C PRO A 201 19.46 8.09 -7.84
N ARG A 202 18.38 7.57 -7.25
CA ARG A 202 17.66 8.18 -6.13
C ARG A 202 17.61 7.22 -4.94
N PRO A 203 17.52 7.73 -3.71
CA PRO A 203 17.20 6.91 -2.55
C PRO A 203 15.99 6.00 -2.82
N VAL A 204 16.09 4.74 -2.39
CA VAL A 204 14.98 3.77 -2.53
C VAL A 204 13.66 4.28 -1.93
N ASP A 205 13.73 5.07 -0.86
CA ASP A 205 12.55 5.67 -0.25
C ASP A 205 11.79 6.63 -1.19
N ASP A 206 12.45 7.25 -2.17
CA ASP A 206 11.81 8.11 -3.17
C ASP A 206 10.96 7.26 -4.14
N HIS A 207 11.50 6.12 -4.60
CA HIS A 207 10.74 5.14 -5.37
C HIS A 207 9.55 4.58 -4.59
N MET A 208 9.77 4.22 -3.32
CA MET A 208 8.71 3.71 -2.46
C MET A 208 7.62 4.75 -2.23
N HIS A 209 7.97 6.03 -2.15
CA HIS A 209 6.99 7.12 -2.07
C HIS A 209 6.09 7.16 -3.31
N GLU A 210 6.65 7.04 -4.51
CA GLU A 210 5.86 6.99 -5.74
C GLU A 210 4.99 5.72 -5.83
N HIS A 211 5.50 4.57 -5.38
CA HIS A 211 4.72 3.33 -5.33
C HIS A 211 3.59 3.38 -4.29
N GLU A 212 3.80 4.07 -3.18
CA GLU A 212 2.81 4.27 -2.12
C GLU A 212 1.61 5.09 -2.63
N LYS A 213 1.80 6.04 -3.55
CA LYS A 213 0.69 6.77 -4.19
C LYS A 213 -0.24 5.79 -4.90
N ILE A 214 0.29 4.85 -5.67
CA ILE A 214 -0.52 3.83 -6.37
C ILE A 214 -1.15 2.86 -5.38
N ARG A 215 -0.42 2.41 -4.36
CA ARG A 215 -0.98 1.56 -3.31
C ARG A 215 -2.17 2.21 -2.61
N ARG A 216 -2.10 3.52 -2.32
CA ARG A 216 -3.23 4.27 -1.72
C ARG A 216 -4.43 4.35 -2.66
N LEU A 217 -4.20 4.55 -3.96
CA LEU A 217 -5.27 4.47 -4.95
C LEU A 217 -5.97 3.12 -4.87
N LEU A 218 -5.21 2.02 -4.91
CA LEU A 218 -5.75 0.66 -4.83
C LEU A 218 -6.52 0.41 -3.52
N VAL A 219 -5.97 0.83 -2.38
CA VAL A 219 -6.66 0.71 -1.08
C VAL A 219 -8.02 1.37 -1.10
N ILE A 220 -8.13 2.56 -1.70
CA ILE A 220 -9.40 3.29 -1.79
C ILE A 220 -10.33 2.65 -2.83
N LEU A 221 -9.82 2.31 -4.02
CA LEU A 221 -10.62 1.68 -5.07
C LEU A 221 -11.20 0.33 -4.64
N TYR A 222 -10.48 -0.46 -3.84
CA TYR A 222 -10.99 -1.72 -3.28
C TYR A 222 -11.72 -1.54 -1.94
N GLY A 223 -11.49 -0.43 -1.21
CA GLY A 223 -12.02 -0.22 0.13
C GLY A 223 -11.42 -1.17 1.18
N ALA A 224 -10.19 -1.64 0.95
CA ALA A 224 -9.54 -2.66 1.75
C ALA A 224 -8.01 -2.50 1.76
N ASN A 225 -7.33 -3.11 2.72
CA ASN A 225 -5.87 -3.07 2.78
C ASN A 225 -5.24 -3.84 1.61
N ILE A 226 -4.33 -3.20 0.88
CA ILE A 226 -3.58 -3.81 -0.23
C ILE A 226 -2.09 -3.83 0.13
N PRO A 227 -1.55 -4.93 0.68
CA PRO A 227 -0.18 -4.99 1.17
C PRO A 227 0.85 -5.05 0.03
N PHE A 228 2.02 -4.45 0.27
CA PHE A 228 3.22 -4.75 -0.51
C PHE A 228 3.73 -6.15 -0.15
N ARG A 229 4.15 -6.92 -1.16
CA ARG A 229 4.67 -8.28 -0.99
C ARG A 229 6.16 -8.37 -1.17
N ARG A 230 6.68 -7.66 -2.16
CA ARG A 230 8.08 -7.74 -2.53
C ARG A 230 8.50 -6.46 -3.22
N HIS A 231 9.77 -6.14 -3.03
CA HIS A 231 10.46 -5.12 -3.80
C HIS A 231 11.71 -5.72 -4.44
N GLU A 232 12.04 -5.26 -5.63
CA GLU A 232 13.26 -5.61 -6.33
C GLU A 232 13.94 -4.38 -6.90
N ILE A 233 15.26 -4.30 -6.73
CA ILE A 233 16.10 -3.27 -7.35
C ILE A 233 16.26 -3.62 -8.83
N GLN A 234 15.92 -2.67 -9.70
CA GLN A 234 16.04 -2.75 -11.15
C GLN A 234 17.11 -1.76 -11.61
N ASP A 235 18.36 -2.07 -11.30
CA ASP A 235 19.51 -1.22 -11.58
C ASP A 235 20.72 -2.10 -11.94
N GLU A 236 21.34 -1.81 -13.09
CA GLU A 236 22.44 -2.60 -13.66
C GLU A 236 23.67 -2.69 -12.76
N ARG A 237 23.82 -1.74 -11.83
CA ARG A 237 24.89 -1.75 -10.81
C ARG A 237 24.75 -2.93 -9.84
N TYR A 238 23.53 -3.43 -9.66
CA TYR A 238 23.20 -4.49 -8.70
C TYR A 238 22.99 -5.86 -9.36
N TYR A 239 23.03 -5.93 -10.69
CA TYR A 239 22.85 -7.19 -11.41
C TYR A 239 23.99 -8.18 -11.13
N PRO A 240 23.69 -9.49 -11.04
CA PRO A 240 24.72 -10.51 -10.88
C PRO A 240 25.76 -10.46 -12.00
N ARG A 241 27.04 -10.43 -11.61
CA ARG A 241 28.19 -10.45 -12.53
C ARG A 241 29.04 -11.69 -12.31
N THR A 242 29.59 -12.23 -13.38
CA THR A 242 30.67 -13.22 -13.35
C THR A 242 31.98 -12.59 -12.89
N GLY A 243 32.99 -13.39 -12.55
CA GLY A 243 34.27 -12.89 -12.06
C GLY A 243 35.05 -11.99 -13.04
N ASP A 244 34.73 -12.05 -14.33
CA ASP A 244 35.24 -11.19 -15.40
C ASP A 244 34.38 -9.92 -15.63
N GLY A 245 33.34 -9.71 -14.81
CA GLY A 245 32.50 -8.51 -14.82
C GLY A 245 31.28 -8.56 -15.74
N HIS A 246 31.06 -9.65 -16.49
CA HIS A 246 29.90 -9.79 -17.37
C HIS A 246 28.60 -9.99 -16.58
N VAL A 247 27.56 -9.24 -16.93
CA VAL A 247 26.22 -9.42 -16.37
C VAL A 247 25.58 -10.66 -17.00
N TYR A 248 25.33 -11.70 -16.21
CA TYR A 248 24.75 -12.96 -16.70
C TYR A 248 23.25 -13.09 -16.39
N SER A 249 22.70 -12.20 -15.57
CA SER A 249 21.27 -12.12 -15.28
C SER A 249 20.82 -10.68 -15.12
N ARG A 250 19.66 -10.35 -15.68
CA ARG A 250 18.97 -9.07 -15.45
C ARG A 250 17.86 -9.19 -14.40
N SER A 251 17.87 -10.28 -13.62
CA SER A 251 16.96 -10.44 -12.49
C SER A 251 17.23 -9.36 -11.45
N GLY A 252 16.19 -8.61 -11.07
CA GLY A 252 16.27 -7.63 -10.00
C GLY A 252 16.72 -8.25 -8.68
N ARG A 253 17.37 -7.45 -7.82
CA ARG A 253 17.80 -7.92 -6.49
C ARG A 253 16.70 -7.71 -5.47
N SER A 254 16.40 -8.74 -4.67
CA SER A 254 15.43 -8.63 -3.57
C SER A 254 15.82 -7.53 -2.59
N LEU A 255 14.85 -6.68 -2.28
CA LEU A 255 14.94 -5.60 -1.30
C LEU A 255 13.91 -5.86 -0.18
N TYR A 256 14.37 -5.80 1.06
CA TYR A 256 13.52 -5.81 2.24
C TYR A 256 13.58 -4.43 2.89
N SER A 257 12.41 -3.83 3.10
CA SER A 257 12.28 -2.50 3.70
C SER A 257 11.53 -2.61 5.01
N SER A 258 12.03 -1.95 6.06
CA SER A 258 11.38 -1.88 7.37
C SER A 258 9.93 -1.35 7.28
N ARG A 259 9.65 -0.47 6.30
CA ARG A 259 8.34 0.15 6.07
C ARG A 259 7.26 -0.83 5.62
N THR A 260 7.63 -1.83 4.82
CA THR A 260 6.68 -2.77 4.20
C THR A 260 6.81 -4.19 4.74
N PHE A 261 7.77 -4.42 5.65
CA PHE A 261 8.04 -5.74 6.20
C PHE A 261 6.82 -6.37 6.89
N ARG A 262 6.12 -5.61 7.73
CA ARG A 262 4.90 -6.07 8.41
C ARG A 262 3.77 -6.42 7.45
N GLU A 263 3.74 -5.81 6.27
CA GLU A 263 2.69 -6.04 5.28
C GLU A 263 2.96 -7.32 4.50
N ARG A 264 4.22 -7.52 4.13
CA ARG A 264 4.71 -8.74 3.47
C ARG A 264 4.30 -10.00 4.24
N SER A 265 4.42 -9.99 5.57
CA SER A 265 4.14 -11.14 6.43
C SER A 265 2.66 -11.43 6.66
N ARG A 266 1.74 -10.59 6.18
CA ARG A 266 0.30 -10.84 6.33
C ARG A 266 -0.19 -11.95 5.38
N PRO A 267 -1.30 -12.63 5.68
CA PRO A 267 -1.96 -13.49 4.71
C PRO A 267 -2.32 -12.74 3.41
N PRO A 268 -2.39 -13.44 2.25
CA PRO A 268 -2.93 -12.88 1.02
C PRO A 268 -4.35 -12.34 1.21
N VAL A 269 -4.67 -11.22 0.52
CA VAL A 269 -6.03 -10.68 0.51
C VAL A 269 -6.98 -11.68 -0.16
N GLU A 270 -8.17 -11.86 0.42
CA GLU A 270 -9.18 -12.78 -0.08
C GLU A 270 -9.72 -12.35 -1.46
N LYS A 271 -9.98 -13.32 -2.34
CA LYS A 271 -10.44 -13.05 -3.71
C LYS A 271 -11.76 -12.25 -3.78
N VAL A 272 -12.65 -12.44 -2.81
CA VAL A 272 -13.93 -11.71 -2.73
C VAL A 272 -13.74 -10.20 -2.60
N THR A 273 -12.66 -9.76 -1.94
CA THR A 273 -12.33 -8.33 -1.82
C THR A 273 -12.11 -7.70 -3.19
N PHE A 274 -11.55 -8.45 -4.16
CA PHE A 274 -11.25 -7.90 -5.49
C PHE A 274 -12.47 -7.70 -6.39
N GLN A 275 -13.64 -8.21 -5.98
CA GLN A 275 -14.91 -7.98 -6.68
C GLN A 275 -15.46 -6.58 -6.41
N LYS A 276 -15.03 -5.92 -5.32
CA LYS A 276 -15.56 -4.63 -4.87
C LYS A 276 -14.88 -3.40 -5.50
N CYS A 277 -14.04 -3.58 -6.52
CA CYS A 277 -13.24 -2.49 -7.10
C CYS A 277 -14.12 -1.44 -7.80
N VAL A 278 -13.92 -0.15 -7.51
CA VAL A 278 -14.72 0.94 -8.12
C VAL A 278 -14.20 1.34 -9.52
N GLY A 279 -12.98 0.95 -9.90
CA GLY A 279 -12.40 1.28 -11.20
C GLY A 279 -11.26 0.34 -11.59
N ARG A 280 -11.32 -0.23 -12.80
CA ARG A 280 -10.28 -1.09 -13.37
C ARG A 280 -9.26 -0.27 -14.14
N LEU A 281 -8.05 -0.81 -14.32
CA LEU A 281 -7.00 -0.12 -15.08
C LEU A 281 -7.45 0.24 -16.49
N ALA A 282 -8.22 -0.64 -17.16
CA ALA A 282 -8.75 -0.40 -18.51
C ALA A 282 -9.56 0.90 -18.63
N SER A 283 -10.28 1.30 -17.57
CA SER A 283 -11.07 2.55 -17.55
C SER A 283 -10.25 3.77 -17.10
N ILE A 284 -9.16 3.55 -16.38
CA ILE A 284 -8.30 4.63 -15.84
C ILE A 284 -7.24 5.03 -16.88
N GLY A 285 -6.60 4.04 -17.50
CA GLY A 285 -5.54 4.24 -18.49
C GLY A 285 -4.31 4.96 -17.93
N SER A 286 -3.34 5.25 -18.80
CA SER A 286 -2.16 6.04 -18.45
C SER A 286 -2.49 7.48 -18.06
N GLU A 287 -3.47 8.09 -18.73
CA GLU A 287 -3.91 9.47 -18.46
C GLU A 287 -4.46 9.62 -17.04
N GLY A 288 -5.33 8.69 -16.62
CA GLY A 288 -5.89 8.68 -15.27
C GLY A 288 -4.84 8.49 -14.18
N LEU A 289 -3.80 7.69 -14.44
CA LEU A 289 -2.67 7.52 -13.53
C LEU A 289 -1.74 8.73 -13.50
N GLY A 290 -1.54 9.41 -14.64
CA GLY A 290 -0.86 10.70 -14.68
C GLY A 290 -1.59 11.75 -13.86
N ARG A 291 -2.92 11.84 -14.00
CA ARG A 291 -3.78 12.74 -13.23
C ARG A 291 -3.79 12.40 -11.74
N TRP A 292 -3.81 11.12 -11.38
CA TRP A 292 -3.63 10.69 -9.99
C TRP A 292 -2.34 11.26 -9.40
N GLY A 293 -1.23 11.13 -10.14
CA GLY A 293 0.07 11.64 -9.75
C GLY A 293 0.08 13.15 -9.51
N SER A 294 -0.50 13.92 -10.44
CA SER A 294 -0.52 15.39 -10.36
C SER A 294 -1.47 15.91 -9.28
N GLU A 295 -2.60 15.24 -9.05
CA GLU A 295 -3.62 15.66 -8.08
C GLU A 295 -3.34 15.16 -6.65
N PHE A 296 -2.38 14.26 -6.47
CA PHE A 296 -2.11 13.61 -5.18
C PHE A 296 -1.91 14.63 -4.05
N GLU A 297 -1.10 15.67 -4.26
CA GLU A 297 -0.80 16.68 -3.24
C GLU A 297 -2.00 17.56 -2.90
N THR A 298 -2.82 17.91 -3.91
CA THR A 298 -4.07 18.66 -3.73
C THR A 298 -5.04 17.85 -2.87
N TRP A 299 -5.17 16.56 -3.14
CA TRP A 299 -6.12 15.67 -2.49
C TRP A 299 -5.56 14.91 -1.28
N LYS A 300 -4.32 15.16 -0.85
CA LYS A 300 -3.66 14.38 0.21
C LYS A 300 -4.42 14.34 1.54
N ARG A 301 -5.16 15.41 1.85
CA ARG A 301 -6.02 15.50 3.05
C ARG A 301 -7.25 14.59 2.97
N VAL A 302 -7.63 14.17 1.78
CA VAL A 302 -8.66 13.14 1.52
C VAL A 302 -8.00 11.76 1.45
N ILE A 303 -6.90 11.64 0.69
CA ILE A 303 -6.25 10.37 0.37
C ILE A 303 -5.64 9.71 1.61
N HIS A 304 -4.90 10.46 2.44
CA HIS A 304 -4.20 9.87 3.57
C HIS A 304 -5.14 9.26 4.62
N PRO A 305 -6.17 9.97 5.11
CA PRO A 305 -7.09 9.40 6.09
C PRO A 305 -7.95 8.28 5.49
N ALA A 306 -8.40 8.42 4.23
CA ALA A 306 -9.16 7.37 3.54
C ALA A 306 -8.36 6.07 3.41
N ALA A 307 -7.12 6.13 2.90
CA ALA A 307 -6.27 4.96 2.79
C ALA A 307 -5.94 4.36 4.17
N ALA A 308 -5.72 5.19 5.19
CA ALA A 308 -5.45 4.72 6.54
C ALA A 308 -6.64 3.97 7.15
N ILE A 309 -7.88 4.44 6.96
CA ILE A 309 -9.05 3.80 7.54
C ILE A 309 -9.48 2.55 6.77
N PHE A 310 -9.43 2.56 5.43
CA PHE A 310 -9.69 1.37 4.61
C PHE A 310 -8.61 0.29 4.77
N GLY A 311 -7.38 0.70 5.10
CA GLY A 311 -6.27 -0.21 5.37
C GLY A 311 -6.33 -0.92 6.74
N ARG A 312 -7.28 -0.59 7.61
CA ARG A 312 -7.45 -1.19 8.95
C ARG A 312 -8.51 -2.29 8.92
N GLU A 313 -8.13 -3.51 9.29
CA GLU A 313 -9.02 -4.69 9.29
C GLU A 313 -10.15 -4.59 10.34
N ARG A 314 -9.93 -3.90 11.46
CA ARG A 314 -10.88 -3.80 12.59
C ARG A 314 -11.00 -2.38 13.11
N ALA A 315 -11.22 -1.42 12.21
CA ALA A 315 -11.51 -0.06 12.63
C ALA A 315 -12.88 0.01 13.33
N MET A 316 -12.94 0.69 14.48
CA MET A 316 -14.20 1.01 15.16
C MET A 316 -15.09 1.87 14.25
N LEU A 317 -16.41 1.76 14.37
CA LEU A 317 -17.34 2.46 13.49
C LEU A 317 -17.21 3.98 13.64
N GLU A 318 -16.99 4.45 14.85
CA GLU A 318 -16.77 5.85 15.21
C GLU A 318 -15.51 6.40 14.53
N ASP A 319 -14.40 5.64 14.58
CA ASP A 319 -13.17 5.98 13.88
C ASP A 319 -13.39 6.06 12.35
N ARG A 320 -14.22 5.17 11.81
CA ARG A 320 -14.58 5.19 10.38
C ARG A 320 -15.36 6.44 10.04
N VAL A 321 -16.41 6.76 10.78
CA VAL A 321 -17.22 7.96 10.55
C VAL A 321 -16.39 9.23 10.70
N ILE A 322 -15.56 9.34 11.74
CA ILE A 322 -14.70 10.52 11.95
C ILE A 322 -13.73 10.68 10.78
N SER A 323 -13.00 9.61 10.41
CA SER A 323 -11.96 9.68 9.38
C SER A 323 -12.55 9.98 8.00
N LEU A 324 -13.67 9.33 7.65
CA LEU A 324 -14.35 9.56 6.37
C LEU A 324 -15.04 10.93 6.34
N SER A 325 -15.55 11.43 7.46
CA SER A 325 -16.09 12.79 7.57
C SER A 325 -15.01 13.84 7.31
N MET A 326 -13.80 13.66 7.87
CA MET A 326 -12.68 14.55 7.56
C MET A 326 -12.30 14.52 6.08
N CYS A 327 -12.40 13.36 5.43
CA CYS A 327 -12.18 13.23 3.98
C CYS A 327 -13.23 14.03 3.19
N LEU A 328 -14.51 13.90 3.56
CA LEU A 328 -15.63 14.61 2.91
C LEU A 328 -15.55 16.13 3.13
N GLU A 329 -15.12 16.57 4.32
CA GLU A 329 -14.87 17.98 4.59
C GLU A 329 -13.78 18.55 3.67
N ALA A 330 -12.62 17.87 3.61
CA ALA A 330 -11.52 18.29 2.75
C ALA A 330 -11.89 18.25 1.26
N ALA A 331 -12.58 17.22 0.80
CA ALA A 331 -13.07 17.11 -0.57
C ALA A 331 -14.08 18.21 -0.90
N GLY A 332 -15.05 18.48 -0.01
CA GLY A 332 -16.02 19.55 -0.19
C GLY A 332 -15.40 20.95 -0.23
N GLN A 333 -14.25 21.17 0.43
CA GLN A 333 -13.48 22.40 0.27
C GLN A 333 -12.82 22.50 -1.11
N ILE A 334 -12.22 21.41 -1.60
CA ILE A 334 -11.58 21.36 -2.93
C ILE A 334 -12.60 21.57 -4.06
N LEU A 335 -13.79 20.95 -3.93
CA LEU A 335 -14.83 20.98 -4.96
C LEU A 335 -15.55 22.33 -5.09
N GLY A 336 -15.48 23.17 -4.05
CA GLY A 336 -16.13 24.48 -4.02
C GLY A 336 -17.66 24.40 -3.96
N GLN A 337 -18.30 25.58 -4.06
CA GLN A 337 -19.75 25.76 -3.96
C GLN A 337 -20.50 24.98 -5.06
N LYS A 338 -21.65 24.42 -4.69
CA LYS A 338 -22.60 23.74 -5.60
C LYS A 338 -23.99 24.36 -5.52
N ASP A 339 -24.72 24.28 -6.63
CA ASP A 339 -26.10 24.72 -6.69
C ASP A 339 -26.96 23.97 -5.66
N GLY A 340 -27.77 24.71 -4.90
CA GLY A 340 -28.68 24.15 -3.89
C GLY A 340 -28.03 23.84 -2.54
N GLU A 341 -26.74 24.13 -2.34
CA GLU A 341 -26.07 23.87 -1.07
C GLU A 341 -26.56 24.76 0.08
N GLU A 342 -27.25 25.87 -0.22
CA GLU A 342 -27.83 26.79 0.76
C GLU A 342 -28.81 26.09 1.71
N ALA A 343 -29.44 24.99 1.27
CA ALA A 343 -30.31 24.17 2.10
C ALA A 343 -29.57 23.53 3.30
N THR A 344 -28.24 23.48 3.27
CA THR A 344 -27.40 22.91 4.35
C THR A 344 -26.80 23.95 5.28
N TYR A 345 -27.05 25.23 5.01
CA TYR A 345 -26.45 26.33 5.77
C TYR A 345 -27.03 26.48 7.17
N LYS A 346 -26.20 27.01 8.06
CA LYS A 346 -26.65 27.59 9.34
C LYS A 346 -26.67 29.11 9.26
N THR A 347 -27.48 29.72 10.11
CA THR A 347 -27.50 31.18 10.28
C THR A 347 -26.18 31.66 10.87
N GLY A 348 -25.50 32.62 10.24
CA GLY A 348 -24.30 33.24 10.79
C GLY A 348 -23.32 33.78 9.75
N ARG A 349 -22.13 34.22 10.22
CA ARG A 349 -21.05 34.79 9.38
C ARG A 349 -20.29 33.75 8.54
N ARG A 350 -20.32 32.48 8.93
CA ARG A 350 -19.78 31.34 8.17
C ARG A 350 -20.88 30.29 8.10
N PRO A 351 -21.75 30.35 7.08
CA PRO A 351 -22.94 29.53 7.03
C PRO A 351 -22.65 28.06 6.72
N GLU A 352 -21.50 27.75 6.13
CA GLU A 352 -21.13 26.40 5.72
C GLU A 352 -20.89 25.48 6.93
N THR A 353 -21.44 24.27 6.84
CA THR A 353 -21.31 23.26 7.88
C THR A 353 -20.73 21.96 7.33
N MET A 354 -20.53 20.97 8.21
CA MET A 354 -20.19 19.61 7.77
C MET A 354 -21.19 19.08 6.74
N ALA A 355 -22.48 19.34 6.91
CA ALA A 355 -23.50 18.95 5.92
C ALA A 355 -23.27 19.64 4.57
N THR A 356 -22.82 20.89 4.55
CA THR A 356 -22.48 21.60 3.30
C THR A 356 -21.37 20.89 2.54
N TYR A 357 -20.29 20.50 3.22
CA TYR A 357 -19.18 19.82 2.56
C TYR A 357 -19.55 18.41 2.08
N VAL A 358 -20.37 17.67 2.84
CA VAL A 358 -20.90 16.37 2.39
C VAL A 358 -21.80 16.54 1.18
N TYR A 359 -22.67 17.57 1.17
CA TYR A 359 -23.53 17.86 0.04
C TYR A 359 -22.73 18.15 -1.23
N ARG A 360 -21.68 18.98 -1.14
CA ARG A 360 -20.78 19.26 -2.28
C ARG A 360 -20.17 18.00 -2.86
N CYS A 361 -19.79 17.05 -1.99
CA CYS A 361 -19.29 15.75 -2.39
C CYS A 361 -20.36 14.94 -3.14
N LEU A 362 -21.54 14.78 -2.54
CA LEU A 362 -22.65 14.02 -3.13
C LEU A 362 -23.09 14.62 -4.47
N SER A 363 -23.27 15.94 -4.56
CA SER A 363 -23.67 16.63 -5.79
C SER A 363 -22.60 16.61 -6.88
N SER A 364 -21.35 16.28 -6.55
CA SER A 364 -20.28 16.07 -7.54
C SER A 364 -20.26 14.65 -8.10
N LEU A 365 -21.03 13.74 -7.50
CA LEU A 365 -21.18 12.36 -7.92
C LEU A 365 -22.57 12.22 -8.53
N ASP A 366 -22.65 11.88 -9.82
CA ASP A 366 -23.93 11.60 -10.49
C ASP A 366 -24.46 10.21 -10.08
N VAL A 367 -24.78 10.06 -8.80
CA VAL A 367 -25.12 8.79 -8.15
C VAL A 367 -26.48 8.92 -7.49
N GLY A 368 -27.39 8.01 -7.85
CA GLY A 368 -28.73 7.95 -7.30
C GLY A 368 -28.75 7.36 -5.89
N TRP A 369 -29.11 8.18 -4.90
CA TRP A 369 -29.32 7.76 -3.51
C TRP A 369 -30.79 7.72 -3.08
N SER A 370 -31.73 7.83 -4.03
CA SER A 370 -33.17 7.97 -3.77
C SER A 370 -33.78 6.82 -2.97
N ASP A 371 -33.21 5.62 -3.08
CA ASP A 371 -33.66 4.44 -2.34
C ASP A 371 -33.23 4.45 -0.87
N VAL A 372 -32.23 5.26 -0.53
CA VAL A 372 -31.66 5.39 0.83
C VAL A 372 -32.15 6.64 1.52
N ALA A 373 -32.42 7.71 0.76
CA ALA A 373 -32.79 9.00 1.32
C ALA A 373 -33.74 9.79 0.41
N GLU A 374 -34.53 10.67 1.02
CA GLU A 374 -35.39 11.61 0.27
C GLU A 374 -34.61 12.61 -0.58
N SER A 375 -33.36 12.92 -0.19
CA SER A 375 -32.49 13.84 -0.94
C SER A 375 -31.03 13.75 -0.50
N ASN A 376 -30.11 14.27 -1.34
CA ASN A 376 -28.71 14.47 -0.96
C ASN A 376 -28.55 15.39 0.26
N VAL A 377 -29.48 16.33 0.47
CA VAL A 377 -29.52 17.19 1.66
C VAL A 377 -29.79 16.35 2.92
N GLY A 378 -30.71 15.40 2.86
CA GLY A 378 -31.00 14.47 3.96
C GLY A 378 -29.77 13.65 4.33
N ILE A 379 -29.10 13.03 3.34
CA ILE A 379 -27.86 12.27 3.56
C ILE A 379 -26.78 13.14 4.20
N ALA A 380 -26.57 14.33 3.64
CA ALA A 380 -25.56 15.25 4.13
C ALA A 380 -25.80 15.63 5.60
N ARG A 381 -27.06 15.85 5.99
CA ARG A 381 -27.45 16.10 7.38
C ARG A 381 -27.26 14.88 8.26
N ALA A 382 -27.62 13.67 7.80
CA ALA A 382 -27.43 12.44 8.57
C ALA A 382 -25.95 12.18 8.89
N VAL A 383 -25.07 12.30 7.90
CA VAL A 383 -23.61 12.19 8.10
C VAL A 383 -23.12 13.25 9.09
N ALA A 384 -23.54 14.50 8.93
CA ALA A 384 -23.12 15.59 9.81
C ALA A 384 -23.64 15.45 11.25
N ASN A 385 -24.86 14.98 11.42
CA ASN A 385 -25.48 14.74 12.73
C ASN A 385 -24.74 13.61 13.47
N ASN A 386 -24.51 12.49 12.79
CA ASN A 386 -23.79 11.35 13.37
C ASN A 386 -22.35 11.71 13.74
N TYR A 387 -21.62 12.40 12.84
CA TYR A 387 -20.29 12.94 13.14
C TYR A 387 -20.29 13.86 14.36
N ARG A 388 -21.27 14.76 14.46
CA ARG A 388 -21.36 15.71 15.57
C ARG A 388 -21.59 14.99 16.90
N GLN A 389 -22.51 14.02 16.95
CA GLN A 389 -22.82 13.27 18.17
C GLN A 389 -21.62 12.42 18.65
N ILE A 390 -20.84 11.85 17.73
CA ILE A 390 -19.62 11.11 18.09
C ILE A 390 -18.54 12.05 18.63
N LYS A 391 -18.36 13.22 18.01
CA LYS A 391 -17.23 14.12 18.28
C LYS A 391 -17.45 15.02 19.50
N HIS A 392 -18.67 15.50 19.70
CA HIS A 392 -18.97 16.55 20.67
C HIS A 392 -19.69 15.96 21.87
N TYR A 393 -19.05 16.02 23.03
CA TYR A 393 -19.60 15.54 24.30
C TYR A 393 -20.96 16.18 24.65
N ASP A 394 -21.20 17.41 24.21
CA ASP A 394 -22.40 18.20 24.49
C ASP A 394 -23.49 18.09 23.40
N ALA A 395 -23.29 17.27 22.36
CA ALA A 395 -24.22 17.19 21.23
C ALA A 395 -25.47 16.34 21.49
N SER A 396 -25.39 15.38 22.40
CA SER A 396 -26.49 14.54 22.89
C SER A 396 -26.08 13.84 24.18
N ASP A 397 -27.07 13.45 24.99
CA ASP A 397 -26.82 12.68 26.23
C ASP A 397 -26.30 11.25 25.93
N ASP A 398 -26.62 10.72 24.74
CA ASP A 398 -26.22 9.39 24.27
C ASP A 398 -25.42 9.43 22.95
N PHE A 399 -24.62 8.40 22.71
CA PHE A 399 -24.01 8.13 21.40
C PHE A 399 -25.08 7.78 20.35
N PRO A 400 -24.80 8.00 19.04
CA PRO A 400 -25.72 7.55 17.99
C PRO A 400 -25.92 6.04 18.04
N ALA A 401 -27.09 5.59 17.59
CA ALA A 401 -27.36 4.16 17.46
C ALA A 401 -26.31 3.48 16.57
N GLY A 402 -25.89 2.28 16.95
CA GLY A 402 -24.84 1.54 16.24
C GLY A 402 -25.21 1.23 14.78
N GLU A 403 -26.48 0.94 14.53
CA GLU A 403 -27.02 0.67 13.18
C GLU A 403 -26.97 1.93 12.29
N GLU A 404 -27.41 3.09 12.82
CA GLU A 404 -27.34 4.37 12.11
C GLU A 404 -25.90 4.76 11.78
N THR A 405 -24.99 4.57 12.73
CA THR A 405 -23.55 4.82 12.58
C THR A 405 -22.94 3.91 11.52
N PHE A 406 -23.32 2.63 11.52
CA PHE A 406 -22.91 1.68 10.50
C PHE A 406 -23.39 2.12 9.12
N LEU A 407 -24.66 2.47 8.96
CA LEU A 407 -25.25 2.89 7.68
C LEU A 407 -24.61 4.19 7.15
N VAL A 408 -24.43 5.20 8.01
CA VAL A 408 -23.68 6.43 7.68
C VAL A 408 -22.26 6.10 7.24
N SER A 409 -21.59 5.16 7.91
CA SER A 409 -20.23 4.76 7.53
C SER A 409 -20.16 4.14 6.13
N GLN A 410 -21.18 3.39 5.70
CA GLN A 410 -21.25 2.81 4.36
C GLN A 410 -21.42 3.91 3.29
N VAL A 411 -22.32 4.87 3.52
CA VAL A 411 -22.54 5.98 2.60
C VAL A 411 -21.30 6.87 2.49
N ALA A 412 -20.69 7.21 3.62
CA ALA A 412 -19.46 8.00 3.64
C ALA A 412 -18.31 7.26 2.92
N ALA A 413 -18.16 5.96 3.16
CA ALA A 413 -17.15 5.14 2.50
C ALA A 413 -17.37 5.09 0.99
N ALA A 414 -18.59 4.81 0.53
CA ALA A 414 -18.93 4.79 -0.89
C ALA A 414 -18.64 6.15 -1.55
N THR A 415 -19.08 7.24 -0.93
CA THR A 415 -18.88 8.60 -1.42
C THR A 415 -17.38 8.93 -1.58
N VAL A 416 -16.56 8.68 -0.55
CA VAL A 416 -15.11 8.93 -0.61
C VAL A 416 -14.44 8.10 -1.71
N ARG A 417 -14.81 6.83 -1.85
CA ARG A 417 -14.23 5.94 -2.89
C ARG A 417 -14.58 6.42 -4.29
N LEU A 418 -15.82 6.85 -4.51
CA LEU A 418 -16.29 7.38 -5.79
C LEU A 418 -15.65 8.74 -6.12
N LEU A 419 -15.46 9.61 -5.13
CA LEU A 419 -14.72 10.86 -5.32
C LEU A 419 -13.30 10.62 -5.80
N VAL A 420 -12.58 9.70 -5.15
CA VAL A 420 -11.21 9.35 -5.54
C VAL A 420 -11.17 8.69 -6.92
N ALA A 421 -12.14 7.82 -7.24
CA ALA A 421 -12.27 7.28 -8.59
C ALA A 421 -12.48 8.41 -9.64
N ASN A 422 -13.24 9.46 -9.31
CA ASN A 422 -13.47 10.61 -10.21
C ASN A 422 -12.22 11.48 -10.47
N ILE A 423 -11.18 11.33 -9.64
CA ILE A 423 -9.86 11.95 -9.92
C ILE A 423 -9.22 11.26 -11.14
N VAL A 424 -9.37 9.94 -11.26
CA VAL A 424 -8.58 9.11 -12.18
C VAL A 424 -9.37 8.57 -13.37
N VAL A 425 -10.69 8.60 -13.33
CA VAL A 425 -11.54 8.15 -14.44
C VAL A 425 -11.87 9.34 -15.36
N PRO A 426 -11.78 9.19 -16.70
CA PRO A 426 -12.28 10.19 -17.65
C PRO A 426 -13.75 10.53 -17.38
N ARG A 427 -14.15 11.80 -17.56
CA ARG A 427 -15.52 12.25 -17.30
C ARG A 427 -16.52 11.47 -18.19
N GLY A 428 -17.26 10.53 -17.59
CA GLY A 428 -18.28 9.71 -18.26
C GLY A 428 -18.21 8.21 -17.96
N ASP A 429 -17.01 7.67 -17.66
CA ASP A 429 -16.78 6.22 -17.54
C ASP A 429 -16.92 5.65 -16.12
N LEU A 430 -17.24 6.50 -15.14
CA LEU A 430 -17.56 6.10 -13.76
C LEU A 430 -18.79 5.19 -13.67
N ALA A 431 -19.60 5.15 -14.74
CA ALA A 431 -20.92 4.54 -14.81
C ALA A 431 -20.95 3.01 -14.62
N GLN A 432 -19.84 2.28 -14.86
CA GLN A 432 -19.93 0.81 -14.92
C GLN A 432 -19.80 0.08 -13.57
N ASN A 433 -19.23 0.70 -12.52
CA ASN A 433 -19.00 -0.01 -11.24
C ASN A 433 -19.45 0.73 -9.97
N TRP A 434 -20.02 1.94 -10.05
CA TRP A 434 -20.57 2.60 -8.86
C TRP A 434 -21.70 1.78 -8.22
N GLN A 435 -22.45 1.02 -9.04
CA GLN A 435 -23.56 0.19 -8.62
C GLN A 435 -23.15 -0.91 -7.63
N SER A 436 -21.93 -1.44 -7.72
CA SER A 436 -21.46 -2.45 -6.76
C SER A 436 -21.17 -1.83 -5.39
N VAL A 437 -20.63 -0.61 -5.36
CA VAL A 437 -20.26 0.09 -4.12
C VAL A 437 -21.48 0.70 -3.44
N VAL A 438 -22.37 1.31 -4.23
CA VAL A 438 -23.63 1.88 -3.73
C VAL A 438 -24.64 0.77 -3.46
N GLY A 439 -24.61 -0.33 -4.23
CA GLY A 439 -25.44 -1.52 -4.05
C GLY A 439 -25.26 -2.18 -2.69
N ASP A 440 -24.00 -2.31 -2.22
CA ASP A 440 -23.70 -2.78 -0.87
C ASP A 440 -24.38 -1.89 0.19
N ALA A 441 -24.25 -0.56 0.09
CA ALA A 441 -24.90 0.37 1.01
C ALA A 441 -26.44 0.25 0.94
N LEU A 442 -27.00 0.23 -0.27
CA LEU A 442 -28.43 0.05 -0.52
C LEU A 442 -28.98 -1.24 0.13
N GLN A 443 -28.24 -2.34 0.00
CA GLN A 443 -28.64 -3.62 0.59
C GLN A 443 -28.68 -3.54 2.12
N TRP A 444 -27.75 -2.82 2.74
CA TRP A 444 -27.77 -2.61 4.19
C TRP A 444 -28.95 -1.75 4.65
N PHE A 445 -29.29 -0.67 3.95
CA PHE A 445 -30.49 0.11 4.29
C PHE A 445 -31.76 -0.74 4.19
N LYS A 446 -31.87 -1.57 3.14
CA LYS A 446 -32.98 -2.52 2.97
C LYS A 446 -33.03 -3.57 4.08
N SER A 447 -31.90 -4.13 4.49
CA SER A 447 -31.86 -5.17 5.53
C SER A 447 -32.22 -4.64 6.92
N HIS A 448 -32.04 -3.34 7.16
CA HIS A 448 -32.39 -2.69 8.42
C HIS A 448 -33.76 -2.00 8.36
N GLU A 449 -34.45 -2.01 7.22
CA GLU A 449 -35.75 -1.35 7.02
C GLU A 449 -35.73 0.16 7.37
N LEU A 450 -34.60 0.83 7.10
CA LEU A 450 -34.39 2.26 7.39
C LEU A 450 -34.21 3.07 6.11
N ARG A 451 -34.60 4.34 6.16
CA ARG A 451 -34.29 5.38 5.17
C ARG A 451 -34.00 6.71 5.87
N ILE A 452 -33.38 7.65 5.16
CA ILE A 452 -33.06 8.99 5.67
C ILE A 452 -34.07 10.00 5.13
N ASP A 453 -34.72 10.75 6.02
CA ASP A 453 -35.64 11.83 5.62
C ASP A 453 -34.89 13.13 5.24
N ALA A 454 -35.61 14.16 4.79
CA ALA A 454 -35.02 15.45 4.45
C ALA A 454 -34.29 16.16 5.62
N SER A 455 -34.62 15.83 6.87
CA SER A 455 -33.97 16.40 8.07
C SER A 455 -32.64 15.70 8.40
N GLY A 456 -32.40 14.52 7.83
CA GLY A 456 -31.27 13.66 8.15
C GLY A 456 -31.55 12.70 9.31
N ALA A 457 -32.81 12.48 9.65
CA ALA A 457 -33.23 11.47 10.62
C ALA A 457 -33.46 10.13 9.94
N PHE A 458 -33.17 9.04 10.65
CA PHE A 458 -33.48 7.69 10.22
C PHE A 458 -34.95 7.40 10.54
N VAL A 459 -35.70 6.97 9.52
CA VAL A 459 -37.12 6.62 9.63
C VAL A 459 -37.35 5.24 9.01
N PRO A 460 -38.33 4.47 9.50
CA PRO A 460 -38.69 3.20 8.88
C PRO A 460 -39.00 3.37 7.39
N THR A 461 -38.57 2.42 6.57
CA THR A 461 -39.01 2.33 5.17
C THR A 461 -40.53 2.11 5.16
N TRP A 462 -41.25 2.81 4.28
CA TRP A 462 -42.69 2.61 4.10
C TRP A 462 -43.01 1.12 3.91
N PRO A 463 -44.12 0.60 4.46
CA PRO A 463 -44.51 -0.78 4.15
C PRO A 463 -44.61 -0.91 2.64
N SER A 464 -43.90 -1.90 2.09
CA SER A 464 -44.00 -2.31 0.69
C SER A 464 -45.48 -2.47 0.38
N LYS A 465 -46.00 -1.65 -0.55
CA LYS A 465 -47.37 -1.81 -1.05
C LYS A 465 -47.54 -3.15 -1.76
#